data_AF-A0A930L462-F1
#
_entry.id   AF-A0A930L462-F1
#
_cell.length_a   1.000
_cell.length_b   1.000
_cell.length_c   1.000
_cell.angle_alpha   90.00
_cell.angle_beta   90.00
_cell.angle_gamma   90.00
#
_symmetry.space_group_name_H-M   'P 1'
#
loop_
_entity.id
_entity.type
_entity.pdbx_description
1 polymer ?
#
loop_
_entity_poly.entity_id
_entity_poly.type
_entity_poly.pdbx_seq_one_letter_code
_entity_poly.pdbx_strand_id
1 'polypeptide(L)'
;MTAIFALIENTEKMRKYLFWYLMIIPALLLLWIALGAANSQMDFQAALKIPFFTVAFLNACLSLLLGGTLKFAGAENERTERAYALYLTILLVIIGNLPGAILSFFLFRSLRFGNLEGELAPKYRWALLPALVFYVLVTVVLLVANIAMWSK
;
A
#
# COMPACT_ATOMS: atom_id res chain seq x y z
N MET A 1 -17.26 18.77 -10.81
CA MET A 1 -16.65 17.75 -11.68
C MET A 1 -15.27 18.16 -12.18
N THR A 2 -15.11 19.37 -12.74
CA THR A 2 -13.82 19.94 -13.20
C THR A 2 -12.70 19.93 -12.14
N ALA A 3 -13.01 20.23 -10.87
CA ALA A 3 -12.01 20.23 -9.81
C ALA A 3 -11.44 18.83 -9.47
N ILE A 4 -12.27 17.77 -9.58
CA ILE A 4 -11.83 16.39 -9.30
C ILE A 4 -10.93 15.89 -10.44
N PHE A 5 -11.28 16.18 -11.69
CA PHE A 5 -10.43 15.85 -12.83
C PHE A 5 -9.09 16.61 -12.78
N ALA A 6 -9.12 17.92 -12.48
CA ALA A 6 -7.90 18.70 -12.30
C ALA A 6 -7.01 18.20 -11.14
N LEU A 7 -7.61 17.61 -10.11
CA LEU A 7 -6.88 16.97 -9.03
C LEU A 7 -6.21 15.67 -9.48
N ILE A 8 -6.95 14.82 -10.20
CA ILE A 8 -6.47 13.54 -10.73
C ILE A 8 -5.35 13.75 -11.78
N GLU A 9 -5.42 14.82 -12.56
CA GLU A 9 -4.39 15.15 -13.55
C GLU A 9 -3.09 15.67 -12.90
N ASN A 10 -3.12 16.07 -11.63
CA ASN A 10 -1.93 16.52 -10.91
C ASN A 10 -1.20 15.34 -10.25
N THR A 11 -0.20 14.80 -10.97
CA THR A 11 0.63 13.68 -10.50
C THR A 11 1.29 13.93 -9.15
N GLU A 12 1.81 15.12 -8.89
CA GLU A 12 2.49 15.43 -7.63
C GLU A 12 1.53 15.35 -6.43
N LYS A 13 0.31 15.89 -6.59
CA LYS A 13 -0.74 15.80 -5.57
C LYS A 13 -1.19 14.36 -5.36
N MET A 14 -1.38 13.59 -6.44
CA MET A 14 -1.76 12.17 -6.35
C MET A 14 -0.69 11.34 -5.63
N ARG A 15 0.59 11.54 -5.95
CA ARG A 15 1.71 10.91 -5.27
C ARG A 15 1.69 11.24 -3.78
N LYS A 16 1.52 12.51 -3.43
CA LYS A 16 1.50 12.98 -2.05
C LYS A 16 0.33 12.38 -1.27
N TYR A 17 -0.88 12.34 -1.84
CA TYR A 17 -2.04 11.76 -1.17
C TYR A 17 -1.90 10.26 -0.96
N LEU A 18 -1.47 9.52 -1.99
CA LEU A 18 -1.25 8.09 -1.86
C LEU A 18 -0.17 7.78 -0.83
N PHE A 19 0.94 8.53 -0.83
CA PHE A 19 2.00 8.39 0.16
C PHE A 19 1.48 8.61 1.59
N TRP A 20 0.81 9.74 1.84
CA TRP A 20 0.29 10.04 3.18
C TRP A 20 -0.78 9.07 3.62
N TYR A 21 -1.64 8.62 2.71
CA TYR A 21 -2.61 7.58 2.98
C TYR A 21 -1.93 6.29 3.49
N LEU A 22 -0.88 5.85 2.79
CA LEU A 22 -0.10 4.67 3.16
C LEU A 22 0.70 4.84 4.46
N MET A 23 0.98 6.07 4.89
CA MET A 23 1.61 6.36 6.18
C MET A 23 0.60 6.45 7.34
N ILE A 24 -0.59 6.97 7.09
CA ILE A 24 -1.63 7.20 8.11
C ILE A 24 -2.38 5.90 8.45
N ILE A 25 -2.74 5.09 7.45
CA ILE A 25 -3.45 3.83 7.68
C ILE A 25 -2.76 2.90 8.68
N PRO A 26 -1.44 2.67 8.59
CA PRO A 26 -0.72 1.88 9.58
C PRO A 26 -0.92 2.39 11.01
N ALA A 27 -0.85 3.71 11.22
CA ALA A 27 -1.04 4.30 12.53
C ALA A 27 -2.47 4.07 13.05
N LEU A 28 -3.48 4.20 12.18
CA LEU A 28 -4.87 3.92 12.52
C LEU A 28 -5.10 2.44 12.87
N LEU A 29 -4.49 1.52 12.13
CA LEU A 29 -4.56 0.09 12.41
C LEU A 29 -3.90 -0.26 13.75
N LEU A 30 -2.73 0.31 14.04
CA LEU A 30 -2.04 0.10 15.32
C LEU A 30 -2.84 0.68 16.49
N LEU A 31 -3.42 1.87 16.33
CA LEU A 31 -4.30 2.47 17.32
C LEU A 31 -5.52 1.58 17.58
N TRP A 32 -6.13 1.06 16.51
CA TRP A 32 -7.29 0.18 16.62
C TRP A 32 -6.94 -1.14 17.33
N ILE A 33 -5.77 -1.74 17.08
CA ILE A 33 -5.27 -2.89 17.84
C ILE A 33 -5.07 -2.54 19.31
N ALA A 34 -4.46 -1.38 19.61
CA ALA A 34 -4.23 -0.95 20.98
C ALA A 34 -5.54 -0.72 21.75
N LEU A 35 -6.55 -0.13 21.11
CA LEU A 35 -7.90 0.04 21.69
C LEU A 35 -8.58 -1.31 21.91
N GLY A 36 -8.48 -2.24 20.96
CA GLY A 36 -9.01 -3.60 21.09
C GLY A 36 -8.36 -4.37 22.25
N ALA A 37 -7.05 -4.21 22.41
CA ALA A 37 -6.28 -4.78 23.51
C ALA A 37 -6.73 -4.22 24.86
N ALA A 38 -6.82 -2.88 24.98
CA ALA A 38 -7.27 -2.20 26.19
C ALA A 38 -8.69 -2.61 26.60
N ASN A 39 -9.62 -2.66 25.64
CA ASN A 39 -11.02 -3.07 25.90
C ASN A 39 -11.14 -4.52 26.37
N SER A 40 -10.19 -5.36 26.00
CA SER A 40 -10.17 -6.78 26.37
C SER A 40 -9.23 -7.06 27.55
N GLN A 41 -8.77 -6.03 28.25
CA GLN A 41 -7.83 -6.11 29.38
C GLN A 41 -6.59 -6.96 29.08
N MET A 42 -6.08 -6.86 27.85
CA MET A 42 -4.92 -7.62 27.40
C MET A 42 -3.80 -6.70 26.93
N ASP A 43 -2.58 -7.19 27.08
CA ASP A 43 -1.38 -6.51 26.62
C ASP A 43 -1.32 -6.55 25.09
N PHE A 44 -0.63 -5.58 24.47
CA PHE A 44 -0.49 -5.53 23.01
C PHE A 44 0.09 -6.82 22.42
N GLN A 45 1.07 -7.42 23.09
CA GLN A 45 1.65 -8.70 22.67
C GLN A 45 0.65 -9.85 22.70
N ALA A 46 -0.27 -9.85 23.67
CA ALA A 46 -1.33 -10.85 23.75
C ALA A 46 -2.37 -10.62 22.65
N ALA A 47 -2.72 -9.35 22.37
CA ALA A 47 -3.62 -8.99 21.27
C ALA A 47 -3.07 -9.47 19.92
N LEU A 48 -1.77 -9.33 19.66
CA LEU A 48 -1.13 -9.84 18.44
C LEU A 48 -1.14 -11.37 18.27
N LYS A 49 -1.60 -12.14 19.26
CA LYS A 49 -1.83 -13.59 19.10
C LYS A 49 -3.22 -13.91 18.55
N ILE A 50 -4.13 -12.93 18.57
CA ILE A 50 -5.47 -13.08 18.00
C ILE A 50 -5.35 -12.91 16.47
N PRO A 51 -5.85 -13.87 15.66
CA PRO A 51 -5.67 -13.86 14.21
C PRO A 51 -6.07 -12.54 13.55
N PHE A 52 -7.19 -11.95 13.99
CA PHE A 52 -7.70 -10.70 13.45
C PHE A 52 -6.76 -9.50 13.68
N PHE A 53 -6.24 -9.33 14.91
CA PHE A 53 -5.26 -8.29 15.21
C PHE A 53 -3.91 -8.54 14.54
N THR A 54 -3.52 -9.80 14.37
CA THR A 54 -2.30 -10.19 13.64
C THR A 54 -2.35 -9.74 12.18
N VAL A 55 -3.47 -10.01 11.51
CA VAL A 55 -3.68 -9.62 10.11
C VAL A 55 -3.70 -8.10 9.97
N ALA A 56 -4.36 -7.38 10.89
CA ALA A 56 -4.33 -5.92 10.92
C ALA A 56 -2.91 -5.36 11.09
N PHE A 57 -2.10 -5.96 11.96
CA PHE A 57 -0.70 -5.58 12.17
C PHE A 57 0.15 -5.80 10.92
N LEU A 58 0.03 -6.97 10.28
CA LEU A 58 0.75 -7.27 9.04
C LEU A 58 0.34 -6.33 7.90
N ASN A 59 -0.94 -6.00 7.79
CA ASN A 59 -1.44 -4.98 6.86
C ASN A 59 -0.85 -3.59 7.11
N ALA A 60 -0.68 -3.20 8.38
CA ALA A 60 -0.03 -1.95 8.75
C ALA A 60 1.45 -1.94 8.31
N CYS A 61 2.19 -3.00 8.59
CA CYS A 61 3.59 -3.15 8.15
C CYS A 61 3.72 -3.12 6.62
N LEU A 62 2.88 -3.89 5.92
CA LEU A 62 2.87 -3.92 4.46
C LEU A 62 2.58 -2.52 3.88
N SER A 63 1.60 -1.81 4.42
CA SER A 63 1.24 -0.46 3.95
C SER A 63 2.38 0.55 4.12
N LEU A 64 3.12 0.49 5.24
CA LEU A 64 4.33 1.31 5.44
C LEU A 64 5.40 1.01 4.39
N LEU A 65 5.67 -0.28 4.14
CA LEU A 65 6.66 -0.72 3.17
C LEU A 65 6.28 -0.29 1.74
N LEU A 66 5.00 -0.42 1.37
CA LEU A 66 4.46 0.02 0.10
C LEU A 66 4.57 1.55 -0.07
N GLY A 67 4.34 2.33 0.98
CA GLY A 67 4.53 3.77 0.94
C GLY A 67 6.01 4.18 0.84
N GLY A 68 6.90 3.47 1.50
CA GLY A 68 8.35 3.67 1.37
C GLY A 68 8.84 3.39 -0.05
N THR A 69 8.42 2.28 -0.64
CA THR A 69 8.77 1.90 -2.02
C THR A 69 8.13 2.79 -3.07
N LEU A 70 6.96 3.38 -2.81
CA LEU A 70 6.39 4.44 -3.66
C LEU A 70 7.35 5.63 -3.79
N LYS A 71 7.94 6.07 -2.68
CA LYS A 71 8.92 7.17 -2.69
C LYS A 71 10.18 6.81 -3.47
N PHE A 72 10.66 5.57 -3.35
CA PHE A 72 11.80 5.09 -4.15
C PHE A 72 11.46 5.02 -5.64
N ALA A 73 10.30 4.47 -6.01
CA ALA A 73 9.86 4.39 -7.40
C ALA A 73 9.72 5.77 -8.05
N GLY A 74 9.17 6.75 -7.31
CA GLY A 74 9.08 8.14 -7.77
C GLY A 74 10.44 8.87 -7.88
N ALA A 75 11.48 8.40 -7.18
CA ALA A 75 12.83 8.94 -7.30
C ALA A 75 13.62 8.34 -8.48
N GLU A 76 13.18 7.20 -9.02
CA GLU A 76 13.80 6.54 -10.17
C GLU A 76 13.45 7.27 -11.48
N ASN A 77 12.18 7.22 -11.87
CA ASN A 77 11.60 7.91 -13.03
C ASN A 77 10.07 7.65 -13.08
N GLU A 78 9.37 8.41 -13.93
CA GLU A 78 7.92 8.31 -14.08
C GLU A 78 7.47 6.95 -14.64
N ARG A 79 8.29 6.27 -15.45
CA ARG A 79 8.01 4.91 -15.95
C ARG A 79 7.94 3.90 -14.80
N THR A 80 8.91 3.96 -13.89
CA THR A 80 9.02 3.07 -12.72
C THR A 80 7.90 3.34 -11.74
N GLU A 81 7.62 4.62 -11.47
CA GLU A 81 6.51 5.02 -10.62
C GLU A 81 5.17 4.55 -11.20
N ARG A 82 4.97 4.66 -12.52
CA ARG A 82 3.73 4.22 -13.18
C ARG A 82 3.55 2.71 -13.08
N ALA A 83 4.61 1.94 -13.34
CA ALA A 83 4.57 0.48 -13.20
C ALA A 83 4.28 0.08 -11.74
N TYR A 84 4.92 0.78 -10.79
CA TYR A 84 4.69 0.58 -9.37
C TYR A 84 3.26 0.94 -8.94
N ALA A 85 2.70 2.04 -9.45
CA ALA A 85 1.32 2.45 -9.16
C ALA A 85 0.29 1.42 -9.65
N LEU A 86 0.51 0.82 -10.83
CA LEU A 86 -0.36 -0.27 -11.31
C LEU A 86 -0.24 -1.52 -10.41
N TYR A 87 0.99 -1.90 -10.09
CA TYR A 87 1.29 -3.00 -9.17
C TYR A 87 0.61 -2.81 -7.82
N LEU A 88 0.73 -1.61 -7.25
CA LEU A 88 0.17 -1.23 -5.96
C LEU A 88 -1.37 -1.25 -6.01
N THR A 89 -2.00 -0.80 -7.11
CA THR A 89 -3.45 -0.93 -7.30
C THR A 89 -3.89 -2.38 -7.18
N ILE A 90 -3.21 -3.30 -7.88
CA ILE A 90 -3.57 -4.72 -7.87
C ILE A 90 -3.43 -5.30 -6.46
N LEU A 91 -2.29 -5.08 -5.80
CA LEU A 91 -2.07 -5.58 -4.44
C LEU A 91 -3.11 -5.06 -3.44
N LEU A 92 -3.41 -3.75 -3.49
CA LEU A 92 -4.36 -3.13 -2.57
C LEU A 92 -5.78 -3.65 -2.78
N VAL A 93 -6.19 -3.95 -4.02
CA VAL A 93 -7.47 -4.64 -4.29
C VAL A 93 -7.48 -6.03 -3.64
N ILE A 94 -6.42 -6.82 -3.82
CA ILE A 94 -6.36 -8.21 -3.31
C ILE A 94 -6.49 -8.24 -1.78
N ILE A 95 -5.88 -7.31 -1.06
CA ILE A 95 -5.97 -7.24 0.40
C ILE A 95 -7.21 -6.48 0.90
N GLY A 96 -8.14 -6.10 0.01
CA GLY A 96 -9.37 -5.40 0.36
C GLY A 96 -9.21 -3.91 0.70
N ASN A 97 -8.06 -3.31 0.41
CA ASN A 97 -7.80 -1.89 0.63
C ASN A 97 -8.26 -1.03 -0.56
N LEU A 98 -9.58 -0.89 -0.70
CA LEU A 98 -10.20 -0.17 -1.82
C LEU A 98 -9.81 1.31 -1.92
N PRO A 99 -9.79 2.13 -0.84
CA PRO A 99 -9.45 3.55 -0.98
C PRO A 99 -7.99 3.73 -1.43
N GLY A 100 -7.07 2.91 -0.92
CA GLY A 100 -5.69 2.91 -1.40
C GLY A 100 -5.57 2.49 -2.86
N ALA A 101 -6.30 1.46 -3.27
CA ALA A 101 -6.32 1.00 -4.66
C ALA A 101 -6.79 2.10 -5.63
N ILE A 102 -7.84 2.84 -5.25
CA ILE A 102 -8.38 3.96 -6.03
C ILE A 102 -7.35 5.08 -6.16
N LEU A 103 -6.72 5.48 -5.05
CA LEU A 103 -5.66 6.51 -5.07
C LEU A 103 -4.48 6.08 -5.95
N SER A 104 -4.07 4.81 -5.85
CA SER A 104 -3.01 4.23 -6.68
C SER A 104 -3.38 4.18 -8.15
N PHE A 105 -4.65 3.88 -8.46
CA PHE A 105 -5.15 3.87 -9.83
C PHE A 105 -5.18 5.28 -10.44
N PHE A 106 -5.56 6.29 -9.67
CA PHE A 106 -5.52 7.68 -10.12
C PHE A 106 -4.09 8.15 -10.37
N LEU A 107 -3.13 7.78 -9.51
CA LEU A 107 -1.71 8.04 -9.76
C LEU A 107 -1.22 7.35 -11.04
N PHE A 108 -1.56 6.07 -11.24
CA PHE A 108 -1.26 5.35 -12.48
C PHE A 108 -1.83 6.07 -13.72
N ARG A 109 -3.06 6.60 -13.60
CA ARG A 109 -3.74 7.28 -14.69
C ARG A 109 -3.14 8.65 -14.99
N SER A 110 -2.71 9.40 -13.97
CA SER A 110 -2.08 10.72 -14.11
C SER A 110 -0.73 10.62 -14.82
N LEU A 111 0.04 9.57 -14.52
CA LEU A 111 1.33 9.26 -15.15
C LEU A 111 1.22 8.80 -16.61
N ARG A 112 0.01 8.69 -17.20
CA ARG A 112 -0.16 8.33 -18.62
C ARG A 112 0.50 9.34 -19.56
N PHE A 113 0.51 10.61 -19.16
CA PHE A 113 1.06 11.73 -19.95
C PHE A 113 2.51 12.06 -19.57
N GLY A 114 3.12 11.28 -18.67
CA GLY A 114 4.50 11.47 -18.25
C GLY A 114 5.52 11.05 -19.31
N ASN A 115 6.80 11.34 -19.06
CA ASN A 115 7.92 10.82 -19.83
C ASN A 115 8.19 9.36 -19.45
N LEU A 116 7.74 8.46 -20.31
CA LEU A 116 7.83 7.01 -20.12
C LEU A 116 9.02 6.39 -20.84
N GLU A 117 9.89 7.21 -21.41
CA GLU A 117 11.13 6.77 -22.03
C GLU A 117 12.16 6.40 -20.95
N GLY A 118 13.02 5.42 -21.26
CA GLY A 118 14.05 4.94 -20.34
C GLY A 118 13.71 3.63 -19.63
N GLU A 119 14.69 3.09 -18.90
CA GLU A 119 14.59 1.78 -18.26
C GLU A 119 13.77 1.79 -16.98
N LEU A 120 13.24 0.62 -16.60
CA LEU A 120 12.52 0.44 -15.35
C LEU A 120 13.50 0.19 -14.21
N ALA A 121 13.38 0.99 -13.15
CA ALA A 121 14.23 1.00 -11.96
C ALA A 121 15.75 1.06 -12.28
N PRO A 122 16.24 2.09 -13.00
CA PRO A 122 17.62 2.16 -13.48
C PRO A 122 18.70 2.16 -12.38
N LYS A 123 18.43 2.67 -11.17
CA LYS A 123 19.42 2.73 -10.07
C LYS A 123 19.13 1.73 -8.97
N TYR A 124 17.86 1.53 -8.61
CA TYR A 124 17.47 0.70 -7.46
C TYR A 124 16.88 -0.67 -7.85
N ARG A 125 17.07 -1.14 -9.09
CA ARG A 125 16.53 -2.41 -9.61
C ARG A 125 16.65 -3.57 -8.62
N TRP A 126 17.84 -3.73 -8.04
CA TRP A 126 18.19 -4.86 -7.17
C TRP A 126 17.57 -4.79 -5.78
N ALA A 127 17.09 -3.62 -5.34
CA ALA A 127 16.32 -3.48 -4.12
C ALA A 127 14.81 -3.53 -4.40
N LEU A 128 14.39 -2.88 -5.50
CA LEU A 128 12.98 -2.72 -5.84
C LEU A 128 12.36 -4.06 -6.27
N LEU A 129 12.99 -4.82 -7.16
CA LEU A 129 12.43 -6.10 -7.64
C LEU A 129 12.23 -7.12 -6.50
N PRO A 130 13.23 -7.41 -5.63
CA PRO A 130 13.01 -8.33 -4.51
C PRO A 130 11.94 -7.83 -3.54
N ALA A 131 11.86 -6.52 -3.29
CA ALA A 131 10.80 -5.96 -2.46
C ALA A 131 9.41 -6.22 -3.05
N LEU A 132 9.22 -6.03 -4.37
CA LEU A 132 7.95 -6.33 -5.04
C LEU A 132 7.60 -7.83 -4.95
N VAL A 133 8.57 -8.72 -5.12
CA VAL A 133 8.33 -10.16 -4.96
C VAL A 133 7.93 -10.48 -3.52
N PHE A 134 8.64 -9.92 -2.54
CA PHE A 134 8.33 -10.11 -1.13
C PHE A 134 6.92 -9.62 -0.77
N TYR A 135 6.50 -8.45 -1.24
CA TYR A 135 5.15 -7.95 -0.97
C TYR A 135 4.07 -8.84 -1.58
N VAL A 136 4.28 -9.41 -2.77
CA VAL A 136 3.35 -10.39 -3.34
C VAL A 136 3.20 -11.60 -2.42
N LEU A 137 4.31 -12.14 -1.91
CA LEU A 137 4.28 -13.28 -0.98
C LEU A 137 3.50 -12.93 0.30
N VAL A 138 3.76 -11.76 0.90
CA VAL A 138 3.05 -11.29 2.09
C VAL A 138 1.56 -11.09 1.81
N THR A 139 1.20 -10.51 0.66
CA THR A 139 -0.19 -10.34 0.23
C THR A 139 -0.90 -11.67 0.05
N VAL A 140 -0.25 -12.69 -0.52
CA VAL A 140 -0.83 -14.04 -0.64
C VAL A 140 -1.10 -14.63 0.75
N VAL A 141 -0.15 -14.51 1.69
CA VAL A 141 -0.33 -14.96 3.07
C VAL A 141 -1.52 -14.25 3.73
N LEU A 142 -1.62 -12.93 3.57
CA LEU A 142 -2.74 -12.13 4.10
C LEU A 142 -4.08 -12.53 3.49
N LEU A 143 -4.13 -12.77 2.18
CA LEU A 143 -5.33 -13.21 1.49
C LEU A 143 -5.80 -14.57 2.03
N VAL A 144 -4.90 -15.54 2.14
CA VAL A 144 -5.22 -16.87 2.69
C VAL A 144 -5.68 -16.77 4.15
N ALA A 145 -5.01 -15.95 4.96
CA ALA A 145 -5.41 -15.72 6.35
C ALA A 145 -6.81 -15.11 6.46
N ASN A 146 -7.14 -14.12 5.61
CA ASN A 146 -8.47 -13.52 5.56
C ASN A 146 -9.55 -14.53 5.16
N ILE A 147 -9.31 -15.33 4.11
CA ILE A 147 -10.24 -16.39 3.69
C ILE A 147 -10.47 -17.40 4.81
N ALA A 148 -9.40 -17.83 5.49
CA ALA A 148 -9.49 -18.78 6.60
C ALA A 148 -10.27 -18.24 7.80
N MET A 149 -10.23 -16.92 8.04
CA MET A 149 -11.03 -16.28 9.09
C MET A 149 -12.52 -16.18 8.74
N TRP A 150 -12.87 -15.98 7.46
CA TRP A 150 -14.28 -15.91 7.02
C TRP A 150 -14.93 -17.28 6.83
N SER A 151 -14.12 -18.33 6.73
CA SER A 151 -14.55 -19.72 6.61
C SER A 151 -14.93 -20.36 7.96
N LYS A 152 -14.79 -19.66 9.09
CA LYS A 152 -15.10 -20.13 10.43
C LYS A 152 -16.25 -19.34 11.03
#